data_AF-A0A645AAG8-F1
#
_entry.id   AF-A0A645AAG8-F1
#
_cell.length_a   1.000
_cell.length_b   1.000
_cell.length_c   1.000
_cell.angle_alpha   90.00
_cell.angle_beta   90.00
_cell.angle_gamma   90.00
#
_symmetry.space_group_name_H-M   'P 1'
#
loop_
_entity.id
_entity.type
_entity.pdbx_description
1 polymer ?
#
loop_
_entity_poly.entity_id
_entity_poly.type
_entity_poly.pdbx_seq_one_letter_code
_entity_poly.pdbx_strand_id
1 'polypeptide(L)'
;MHTMLYDRVNIQAENVFSPYKEARDWSKLCNEYEDAICGIGGIDTALCVVGRDGRVACNLPGSELAPVTHVEHTDSGRVVTVGISTIMAAKRVIVVLGGYDLSQIAPLIITGPIVPSVPASYLQLHPNAIFMLDEDAAEKI
;
A
#
# COMPACT_ATOMS: atom_id res chain seq x y z
N MET A 1 10.05 -3.09 11.50
CA MET A 1 9.92 -4.42 10.87
C MET A 1 10.75 -5.49 11.58
N HIS A 2 12.02 -5.25 11.91
CA HIS A 2 12.88 -6.22 12.62
C HIS A 2 12.24 -6.87 13.85
N THR A 3 11.97 -6.09 14.89
CA THR A 3 11.43 -6.60 16.16
C THR A 3 10.02 -7.20 16.06
N MET A 4 9.22 -6.72 15.11
CA MET A 4 7.81 -7.12 14.93
C MET A 4 7.64 -8.36 14.04
N LEU A 5 8.57 -8.61 13.11
CA LEU A 5 8.44 -9.70 12.13
C LEU A 5 9.77 -10.37 11.82
N TYR A 6 10.74 -9.65 11.23
CA TYR A 6 11.91 -10.29 10.60
C TYR A 6 12.76 -11.11 11.58
N ASP A 7 12.93 -10.63 12.81
CA ASP A 7 13.74 -11.33 13.83
C ASP A 7 12.98 -12.54 14.46
N ARG A 8 11.72 -12.75 14.07
CA ARG A 8 10.82 -13.79 14.60
C ARG A 8 10.50 -14.90 13.60
N VAL A 9 11.04 -14.80 12.38
CA VAL A 9 10.80 -15.76 11.29
C VAL A 9 12.12 -16.11 10.61
N ASN A 10 12.18 -17.25 9.93
CA ASN A 10 13.38 -17.70 9.22
C ASN A 10 13.52 -17.02 7.84
N ILE A 11 13.35 -15.70 7.77
CA ILE A 11 13.58 -14.95 6.53
C ILE A 11 15.08 -14.65 6.38
N GLN A 12 15.60 -14.89 5.18
CA GLN A 12 16.97 -14.52 4.84
C GLN A 12 17.07 -13.01 4.61
N ALA A 13 18.11 -12.36 5.14
CA ALA A 13 18.25 -10.92 5.10
C ALA A 13 18.35 -10.37 3.67
N GLU A 14 18.96 -11.12 2.77
CA GLU A 14 19.05 -10.83 1.33
C GLU A 14 17.70 -10.82 0.61
N ASN A 15 16.65 -11.40 1.22
CA ASN A 15 15.28 -11.40 0.68
C ASN A 15 14.40 -10.32 1.31
N VAL A 16 14.99 -9.37 2.04
CA VAL A 16 14.29 -8.24 2.66
C VAL A 16 14.59 -6.97 1.88
N PHE A 17 13.56 -6.45 1.21
CA PHE A 17 13.64 -5.22 0.43
C PHE A 17 12.69 -4.18 1.01
N SER A 18 13.16 -2.93 1.07
CA SER A 18 12.34 -1.78 1.45
C SER A 18 12.88 -0.57 0.67
N PRO A 19 12.02 0.32 0.19
CA PRO A 19 12.50 1.59 -0.32
C PRO A 19 13.18 2.38 0.82
N TYR A 20 14.34 2.96 0.54
CA TYR A 20 15.10 3.73 1.54
C TYR A 20 14.42 5.07 1.82
N LYS A 21 14.47 5.51 3.08
CA LYS A 21 13.92 6.82 3.52
C LYS A 21 14.80 8.01 3.17
N GLU A 22 16.01 7.77 2.67
CA GLU A 22 16.96 8.81 2.28
C GLU A 22 17.68 8.37 1.01
N ALA A 23 17.65 9.22 -0.02
CA ALA A 23 18.36 9.00 -1.27
C ALA A 23 18.97 10.30 -1.77
N ARG A 24 20.15 10.21 -2.40
CA ARG A 24 20.74 11.33 -3.15
C ARG A 24 19.98 11.59 -4.45
N ASP A 25 19.49 10.52 -5.07
CA ASP A 25 18.68 10.54 -6.28
C ASP A 25 17.43 9.67 -6.07
N TRP A 26 16.30 10.34 -5.91
CA TRP A 26 15.03 9.68 -5.64
C TRP A 26 14.46 8.98 -6.87
N SER A 27 14.61 9.59 -8.05
CA SER A 27 14.11 9.01 -9.30
C SER A 27 14.81 7.70 -9.59
N LYS A 28 16.14 7.65 -9.37
CA LYS A 28 16.91 6.42 -9.48
C LYS A 28 16.43 5.35 -8.49
N LEU A 29 16.23 5.70 -7.22
CA LEU A 29 15.74 4.76 -6.20
C LEU A 29 14.36 4.18 -6.57
N CYS A 30 13.44 5.02 -7.03
CA CYS A 30 12.11 4.57 -7.45
C CYS A 30 12.20 3.58 -8.61
N ASN A 31 13.00 3.90 -9.64
CA ASN A 31 13.18 3.03 -10.80
C ASN A 31 13.85 1.70 -10.42
N GLU A 32 14.93 1.73 -9.63
CA GLU A 32 15.62 0.52 -9.18
C GLU A 32 14.70 -0.40 -8.36
N TYR A 33 13.82 0.18 -7.53
CA TYR A 33 12.86 -0.60 -6.75
C TYR A 33 11.76 -1.23 -7.62
N GLU A 34 11.24 -0.49 -8.60
CA GLU A 34 10.26 -0.99 -9.56
C GLU A 34 10.87 -2.10 -10.45
N ASP A 35 12.09 -1.88 -10.95
CA ASP A 35 12.84 -2.84 -11.75
C ASP A 35 13.13 -4.12 -10.95
N ALA A 36 13.46 -4.01 -9.66
CA ALA A 36 13.66 -5.17 -8.79
C ALA A 36 12.38 -6.00 -8.63
N ILE A 37 11.22 -5.35 -8.44
CA ILE A 37 9.92 -6.03 -8.38
C ILE A 37 9.63 -6.74 -9.70
N CYS A 38 9.86 -6.07 -10.83
CA CYS A 38 9.61 -6.64 -12.15
C CYS A 38 10.58 -7.79 -12.46
N GLY A 39 11.85 -7.66 -12.08
CA GLY A 39 12.92 -8.63 -12.32
C GLY A 39 12.70 -9.97 -11.63
N ILE A 40 11.93 -10.01 -10.53
CA ILE A 40 11.54 -11.24 -9.84
C ILE A 40 10.17 -11.78 -10.28
N GLY A 41 9.51 -11.14 -11.26
CA GLY A 41 8.20 -11.57 -11.78
C GLY A 41 6.99 -10.96 -11.08
N GLY A 42 7.17 -9.88 -10.32
CA GLY A 42 6.10 -9.16 -9.63
C GLY A 42 5.76 -9.68 -8.24
N ILE A 43 4.71 -9.12 -7.64
CA ILE A 43 4.29 -9.41 -6.27
C ILE A 43 3.24 -10.54 -6.27
N ASP A 44 3.49 -11.64 -5.55
CA ASP A 44 2.49 -12.71 -5.41
C ASP A 44 1.32 -12.31 -4.49
N THR A 45 1.61 -11.62 -3.39
CA THR A 45 0.60 -11.16 -2.44
C THR A 45 1.02 -9.84 -1.82
N ALA A 46 0.18 -8.82 -1.99
CA ALA A 46 0.32 -7.54 -1.31
C ALA A 46 -0.54 -7.54 -0.04
N LEU A 47 0.08 -7.40 1.13
CA LEU A 47 -0.62 -7.14 2.39
C LEU A 47 -0.64 -5.64 2.62
N CYS A 48 -1.83 -5.05 2.59
CA CYS A 48 -2.05 -3.63 2.66
C CYS A 48 -2.80 -3.26 3.94
N VAL A 49 -2.33 -2.19 4.58
CA VAL A 49 -3.10 -1.43 5.57
C VAL A 49 -3.55 -0.12 4.94
N VAL A 50 -4.66 0.41 5.42
CA VAL A 50 -5.22 1.67 4.93
C VAL A 50 -5.15 2.74 6.03
N GLY A 51 -4.95 3.99 5.61
CA GLY A 51 -5.03 5.12 6.53
C GLY A 51 -6.47 5.60 6.73
N ARG A 52 -6.67 6.42 7.76
CA ARG A 52 -7.95 7.06 8.09
C ARG A 52 -8.48 7.97 6.97
N ASP A 53 -7.59 8.41 6.10
CA ASP A 53 -7.86 9.25 4.93
C ASP A 53 -8.01 8.44 3.63
N GLY A 54 -7.98 7.10 3.71
CA GLY A 54 -8.16 6.22 2.56
C GLY A 54 -6.88 5.96 1.77
N ARG A 55 -5.72 6.43 2.23
CA ARG A 55 -4.43 6.08 1.61
C ARG A 55 -4.18 4.57 1.68
N VAL A 56 -3.51 4.03 0.66
CA VAL A 56 -2.94 2.67 0.66
C VAL A 56 -1.44 2.78 0.44
N ALA A 57 -0.67 2.00 1.22
CA ALA A 57 0.77 2.21 1.36
C ALA A 57 1.04 3.67 1.78
N CYS A 58 1.70 4.48 0.95
CA CYS A 58 1.78 5.92 1.17
C CYS A 58 1.07 6.75 0.11
N ASN A 59 0.39 6.17 -0.87
CA ASN A 59 -0.35 6.91 -1.90
C ASN A 59 -1.42 7.79 -1.25
N LEU A 60 -1.21 9.10 -1.19
CA LEU A 60 -2.09 10.05 -0.50
C LEU A 60 -3.35 10.35 -1.32
N PRO A 61 -4.45 10.76 -0.66
CA PRO A 61 -5.59 11.34 -1.35
C PRO A 61 -5.19 12.52 -2.23
N GLY A 62 -5.62 12.51 -3.49
CA GLY A 62 -5.27 13.55 -4.45
C GLY A 62 -6.26 13.63 -5.62
N SER A 63 -5.94 14.49 -6.58
CA SER A 63 -6.66 14.55 -7.87
C SER A 63 -6.27 13.40 -8.80
N GLU A 64 -5.07 12.84 -8.62
CA GLU A 64 -4.50 11.77 -9.43
C GLU A 64 -3.63 10.87 -8.53
N LEU A 65 -3.39 9.63 -8.97
CA LEU A 65 -2.46 8.70 -8.31
C LEU A 65 -1.31 8.39 -9.25
N ALA A 66 -0.10 8.34 -8.70
CA ALA A 66 1.05 7.87 -9.46
C ALA A 66 0.93 6.36 -9.71
N PRO A 67 1.15 5.90 -10.96
CA PRO A 67 0.92 4.51 -11.32
C PRO A 67 1.98 3.58 -10.73
N VAL A 68 3.25 4.00 -10.72
CA VAL A 68 4.41 3.19 -10.33
C VAL A 68 5.09 3.75 -9.09
N THR A 69 6.14 3.08 -8.59
CA THR A 69 6.94 3.56 -7.47
C THR A 69 7.36 5.02 -7.67
N HIS A 70 7.08 5.87 -6.69
CA HIS A 70 7.30 7.31 -6.75
C HIS A 70 7.62 7.89 -5.38
N VAL A 71 8.01 9.16 -5.36
CA VAL A 71 8.15 9.93 -4.13
C VAL A 71 6.83 10.58 -3.78
N GLU A 72 6.34 10.27 -2.59
CA GLU A 72 5.19 10.94 -2.01
C GLU A 72 5.64 11.97 -0.96
N HIS A 73 4.91 13.08 -0.89
CA HIS A 73 5.19 14.18 0.04
C HIS A 73 4.27 14.12 1.25
N THR A 74 4.79 13.64 2.39
CA THR A 74 4.04 13.55 3.65
C THR A 74 4.43 14.68 4.61
N ASP A 75 3.65 14.87 5.67
CA ASP A 75 3.97 15.83 6.74
C ASP A 75 5.32 15.54 7.42
N SER A 76 5.76 14.27 7.40
CA SER A 76 7.05 13.84 7.96
C SER A 76 8.20 13.90 6.94
N GLY A 77 7.95 14.43 5.74
CA GLY A 77 8.91 14.54 4.66
C GLY A 77 8.61 13.60 3.49
N ARG A 78 9.63 13.38 2.67
CA ARG A 78 9.54 12.55 1.46
C ARG A 78 9.61 11.08 1.81
N VAL A 79 8.72 10.28 1.21
CA VAL A 79 8.74 8.83 1.32
C VAL A 79 8.70 8.23 -0.07
N VAL A 80 9.45 7.17 -0.32
CA VAL A 80 9.27 6.36 -1.53
C VAL A 80 8.22 5.32 -1.26
N THR A 81 7.26 5.20 -2.16
CA THR A 81 6.12 4.28 -2.03
C THR A 81 5.83 3.59 -3.35
N VAL A 82 5.36 2.35 -3.27
CA VAL A 82 4.89 1.62 -4.45
C VAL A 82 3.62 2.27 -4.98
N GLY A 83 3.57 2.46 -6.30
CA GLY A 83 2.42 3.06 -6.96
C GLY A 83 1.20 2.14 -6.99
N ILE A 84 0.05 2.73 -7.30
CA ILE A 84 -1.22 1.98 -7.31
C ILE A 84 -1.21 0.85 -8.35
N SER A 85 -0.61 1.06 -9.52
CA SER A 85 -0.54 0.02 -10.56
C SER A 85 0.37 -1.13 -10.14
N THR A 86 1.47 -0.85 -9.44
CA THR A 86 2.36 -1.87 -8.88
C THR A 86 1.65 -2.74 -7.85
N ILE A 87 0.82 -2.15 -6.98
CA ILE A 87 -0.03 -2.90 -6.04
C ILE A 87 -1.07 -3.73 -6.80
N MET A 88 -1.74 -3.14 -7.79
CA MET A 88 -2.78 -3.78 -8.58
C MET A 88 -2.26 -4.89 -9.52
N ALA A 89 -0.96 -4.90 -9.80
CA ALA A 89 -0.29 -5.98 -10.54
C ALA A 89 0.00 -7.21 -9.68
N ALA A 90 -0.19 -7.14 -8.36
CA ALA A 90 0.00 -8.30 -7.50
C ALA A 90 -0.98 -9.43 -7.85
N LYS A 91 -0.62 -10.69 -7.64
CA LYS A 91 -1.56 -11.82 -7.91
C LYS A 91 -2.73 -11.85 -6.92
N ARG A 92 -2.53 -11.28 -5.73
CA ARG A 92 -3.53 -11.14 -4.65
C ARG A 92 -3.27 -9.86 -3.86
N VAL A 93 -4.35 -9.20 -3.44
CA VAL A 93 -4.29 -8.10 -2.46
C VAL A 93 -5.10 -8.49 -1.24
N ILE A 94 -4.51 -8.35 -0.05
CA ILE A 94 -5.19 -8.52 1.24
C ILE A 94 -5.16 -7.16 1.92
N VAL A 95 -6.34 -6.61 2.20
CA VAL A 95 -6.51 -5.32 2.85
C VAL A 95 -7.02 -5.54 4.25
N VAL A 96 -6.29 -5.05 5.25
CA VAL A 96 -6.68 -5.17 6.66
C VAL A 96 -7.08 -3.79 7.18
N LEU A 97 -8.30 -3.69 7.69
CA LEU A 97 -8.84 -2.53 8.38
C LEU A 97 -9.17 -2.96 9.82
N GLY A 98 -8.59 -2.28 10.81
CA GLY A 98 -8.87 -2.57 12.21
C GLY A 98 -9.05 -1.29 13.02
N GLY A 99 -10.02 -1.33 13.94
CA GLY A 99 -10.32 -0.29 14.89
C GLY A 99 -11.34 0.74 14.41
N TYR A 100 -12.02 1.32 15.39
CA TYR A 100 -13.13 2.27 15.20
C TYR A 100 -12.74 3.52 14.39
N ASP A 101 -11.47 3.93 14.45
CA ASP A 101 -10.95 5.06 13.69
C ASP A 101 -11.09 4.91 12.17
N LEU A 102 -11.22 3.66 11.69
CA LEU A 102 -11.42 3.35 10.27
C LEU A 102 -12.90 3.18 9.88
N SER A 103 -13.84 3.21 10.85
CA SER A 103 -15.25 2.97 10.55
C SER A 103 -15.85 3.99 9.58
N GLN A 104 -15.34 5.23 9.56
CA GLN A 104 -15.80 6.24 8.59
C GLN A 104 -15.33 5.99 7.16
N ILE A 105 -14.09 5.48 7.01
CA ILE A 105 -13.43 5.37 5.71
C ILE A 105 -13.68 3.99 5.06
N ALA A 106 -13.91 2.95 5.88
CA ALA A 106 -14.19 1.60 5.43
C ALA A 106 -15.31 1.50 4.38
N PRO A 107 -16.52 2.08 4.57
CA PRO A 107 -17.57 2.00 3.55
C PRO A 107 -17.18 2.69 2.24
N LEU A 108 -16.39 3.78 2.30
CA LEU A 108 -15.88 4.47 1.11
C LEU A 108 -14.86 3.63 0.34
N ILE A 109 -14.03 2.88 1.04
CA ILE A 109 -13.03 1.98 0.45
C ILE A 109 -13.70 0.77 -0.20
N ILE A 110 -14.72 0.19 0.44
CA ILE A 110 -15.26 -1.12 0.06
C ILE A 110 -16.44 -1.02 -0.91
N THR A 111 -17.34 -0.06 -0.67
CA THR A 111 -18.60 0.10 -1.45
C THR A 111 -18.73 1.48 -2.10
N GLY A 112 -17.85 2.41 -1.75
CA GLY A 112 -17.86 3.77 -2.26
C GLY A 112 -17.34 3.88 -3.70
N PRO A 113 -17.42 5.09 -4.28
CA PRO A 113 -16.93 5.32 -5.63
C PRO A 113 -15.41 5.14 -5.70
N ILE A 114 -14.93 4.60 -6.82
CA ILE A 114 -13.51 4.44 -7.10
C ILE A 114 -12.94 5.78 -7.57
N VAL A 115 -12.24 6.48 -6.68
CA VAL A 115 -11.76 7.86 -6.91
C VAL A 115 -10.36 8.08 -6.31
N PRO A 116 -9.52 8.95 -6.92
CA PRO A 116 -8.16 9.22 -6.43
C PRO A 116 -8.12 9.92 -5.06
N SER A 117 -9.24 10.53 -4.63
CA SER A 117 -9.38 11.07 -3.27
C SER A 117 -9.57 9.99 -2.19
N VAL A 118 -9.80 8.73 -2.58
CA VAL A 118 -9.80 7.56 -1.69
C VAL A 118 -8.93 6.48 -2.34
N PRO A 119 -7.60 6.56 -2.27
CA PRO A 119 -6.69 5.69 -3.03
C PRO A 119 -6.98 4.18 -2.88
N ALA A 120 -7.31 3.73 -1.67
CA ALA A 120 -7.64 2.33 -1.39
C ALA A 120 -8.93 1.84 -2.09
N SER A 121 -9.81 2.74 -2.57
CA SER A 121 -11.00 2.37 -3.35
C SER A 121 -10.65 1.67 -4.67
N TYR A 122 -9.47 1.95 -5.25
CA TYR A 122 -9.00 1.26 -6.47
C TYR A 122 -8.84 -0.25 -6.28
N LEU A 123 -8.61 -0.70 -5.03
CA LEU A 123 -8.46 -2.12 -4.73
C LEU A 123 -9.76 -2.91 -4.96
N GLN A 124 -10.92 -2.25 -5.03
CA GLN A 124 -12.18 -2.86 -5.45
C GLN A 124 -12.11 -3.46 -6.87
N LEU A 125 -11.25 -2.91 -7.73
CA LEU A 125 -11.07 -3.38 -9.11
C LEU A 125 -10.14 -4.58 -9.23
N HIS A 126 -9.47 -4.95 -8.15
CA HIS A 126 -8.49 -6.03 -8.21
C HIS A 126 -9.23 -7.38 -8.28
N PRO A 127 -8.92 -8.26 -9.26
CA PRO A 127 -9.67 -9.50 -9.48
C PRO A 127 -9.57 -10.50 -8.33
N ASN A 128 -8.64 -10.29 -7.40
CA ASN A 128 -8.38 -11.14 -6.24
C ASN A 128 -8.03 -10.28 -5.02
N ALA A 129 -8.94 -9.38 -4.64
CA ALA A 129 -8.85 -8.62 -3.40
C ALA A 129 -9.66 -9.26 -2.27
N ILE A 130 -9.08 -9.29 -1.07
CA ILE A 130 -9.76 -9.70 0.17
C ILE A 130 -9.71 -8.52 1.14
N PHE A 131 -10.86 -8.03 1.57
CA PHE A 131 -10.97 -7.01 2.62
C PHE A 131 -11.31 -7.70 3.95
N MET A 132 -10.46 -7.52 4.94
CA MET A 132 -10.61 -8.05 6.29
C MET A 132 -10.83 -6.90 7.25
N LEU A 133 -11.94 -6.94 7.98
CA LEU A 133 -12.32 -5.94 8.96
C LEU A 133 -12.58 -6.59 10.31
N ASP A 134 -12.23 -5.89 11.38
CA ASP A 134 -12.79 -6.19 12.70
C ASP A 134 -14.17 -5.54 12.86
N GLU A 135 -14.85 -5.86 13.97
CA GLU A 135 -16.20 -5.37 14.26
C GLU A 135 -16.26 -3.83 14.34
N ASP A 136 -15.23 -3.22 14.93
CA ASP A 136 -15.15 -1.76 15.09
C ASP A 136 -14.98 -1.05 13.73
N ALA A 137 -14.12 -1.55 12.84
CA ALA A 137 -13.95 -0.97 11.51
C ALA A 137 -15.18 -1.23 10.60
N ALA A 138 -15.95 -2.29 10.87
CA ALA A 138 -17.15 -2.65 10.14
C ALA A 138 -18.43 -1.94 10.63
N GLU A 139 -18.37 -1.15 11.71
CA GLU A 139 -19.54 -0.53 12.36
C GLU A 139 -20.47 0.23 11.40
N LYS A 140 -19.92 0.82 10.32
CA LYS A 140 -20.64 1.67 9.37
C LYS A 140 -20.77 1.10 7.96
N ILE A 141 -20.54 -0.21 7.81
CA ILE A 141 -20.74 -0.93 6.54
C ILE A 141 -22.17 -1.44 6.47
#